data_AF-A0A6I7WTN5-F1
#
_entry.id   AF-A0A6I7WTN5-F1
#
_cell.length_a   1.000
_cell.length_b   1.000
_cell.length_c   1.000
_cell.angle_alpha   90.00
_cell.angle_beta   90.00
_cell.angle_gamma   90.00
#
_symmetry.space_group_name_H-M   'P 1'
#
loop_
_entity.id
_entity.type
_entity.pdbx_description
1 polymer ?
#
loop_
_entity_poly.entity_id
_entity_poly.type
_entity_poly.pdbx_seq_one_letter_code
_entity_poly.pdbx_strand_id
1 'polypeptide(L)'
;PAGVTKVLNVTKSVAKKPNRIYSSRELKRRTENPRINNAANPNHNFPESFNSEIFKGNKTIVSDKYHLYTKAGTLNGRSGVYEIGVRPSASGKTEVITHRFFNPSKR
;
A
#
# COMPACT_ATOMS: atom_id res chain seq x y z
N PRO A 1 43.17 -28.24 -20.79
CA PRO A 1 41.99 -28.06 -19.91
C PRO A 1 41.71 -26.57 -19.66
N ALA A 2 40.82 -25.97 -20.47
CA ALA A 2 40.40 -24.58 -20.31
C ALA A 2 38.98 -24.56 -19.73
N GLY A 3 38.85 -24.09 -18.48
CA GLY A 3 37.57 -23.93 -17.80
C GLY A 3 36.84 -22.69 -18.31
N VAL A 4 35.64 -22.89 -18.86
CA VAL A 4 34.75 -21.82 -19.31
C VAL A 4 34.05 -21.22 -18.10
N THR A 5 34.46 -20.02 -17.69
CA THR A 5 33.75 -19.25 -16.65
C THR A 5 32.47 -18.69 -17.26
N LYS A 6 31.32 -19.27 -16.90
CA LYS A 6 29.99 -18.82 -17.32
C LYS A 6 29.64 -17.54 -16.53
N VAL A 7 29.91 -16.38 -17.11
CA VAL A 7 29.47 -15.08 -16.58
C VAL A 7 27.95 -14.98 -16.77
N LEU A 8 27.19 -15.28 -15.72
CA LEU A 8 25.75 -15.05 -15.70
C LEU A 8 25.50 -13.54 -15.60
N ASN A 9 25.24 -12.91 -16.75
CA ASN A 9 24.67 -11.56 -16.80
C ASN A 9 23.29 -11.59 -16.16
N VAL A 10 23.21 -11.24 -14.87
CA VAL A 10 21.96 -10.98 -14.18
C VAL A 10 21.45 -9.63 -14.69
N THR A 11 20.68 -9.66 -15.78
CA THR A 11 19.90 -8.50 -16.21
C THR A 11 18.89 -8.20 -15.11
N LYS A 12 19.14 -7.13 -14.36
CA LYS A 12 18.26 -6.59 -13.33
C LYS A 12 16.99 -6.12 -14.04
N SER A 13 15.99 -7.00 -14.14
CA SER A 13 14.70 -6.63 -14.69
C SER A 13 14.12 -5.50 -13.84
N VAL A 14 13.92 -4.33 -14.45
CA VAL A 14 13.21 -3.23 -13.80
C VAL A 14 11.78 -3.70 -13.65
N ALA A 15 11.45 -4.28 -12.49
CA ALA A 15 10.12 -4.79 -12.21
C ALA A 15 9.11 -3.66 -12.42
N LYS A 16 8.27 -3.79 -13.46
CA LYS A 16 7.20 -2.84 -13.75
C LYS A 16 6.31 -2.73 -12.51
N LYS A 17 6.06 -1.50 -12.04
CA LYS A 17 5.17 -1.27 -10.90
C LYS A 17 3.81 -1.93 -11.18
N PRO A 18 3.22 -2.63 -10.20
CA PRO A 18 1.94 -3.29 -10.41
C PRO A 18 0.85 -2.27 -10.70
N ASN A 19 -0.12 -2.65 -11.52
CA ASN A 19 -1.37 -1.91 -11.66
C ASN A 19 -2.14 -1.97 -10.34
N ARG A 20 -2.67 -0.85 -9.87
CA ARG A 20 -3.35 -0.80 -8.57
C ARG A 20 -4.78 -0.34 -8.74
N ILE A 21 -5.71 -1.16 -8.27
CA ILE A 21 -7.15 -0.94 -8.41
C ILE A 21 -7.82 -1.09 -7.05
N TYR A 22 -8.91 -0.40 -6.79
CA TYR A 22 -9.63 -0.53 -5.53
C TYR A 22 -10.64 -1.66 -5.58
N SER A 23 -10.78 -2.36 -4.45
CA SER A 23 -11.94 -3.19 -4.22
C SER A 23 -13.20 -2.34 -4.04
N SER A 24 -14.35 -2.87 -4.46
CA SER A 24 -15.65 -2.18 -4.30
C SER A 24 -15.96 -1.86 -2.84
N ARG A 25 -15.56 -2.75 -1.90
CA ARG A 25 -15.73 -2.54 -0.45
C ARG A 25 -14.95 -1.31 0.03
N GLU A 26 -13.71 -1.15 -0.41
CA GLU A 26 -12.88 -0.02 -0.02
C GLU A 26 -13.42 1.30 -0.60
N LEU A 27 -13.85 1.31 -1.87
CA LEU A 27 -14.51 2.47 -2.46
C LEU A 27 -15.75 2.88 -1.68
N LYS A 28 -16.60 1.91 -1.31
CA LYS A 28 -17.79 2.14 -0.48
C LYS A 28 -17.42 2.73 0.88
N ARG A 29 -16.39 2.19 1.55
CA ARG A 29 -15.92 2.68 2.86
C ARG A 29 -15.39 4.12 2.81
N ARG A 30 -14.73 4.52 1.71
CA ARG A 30 -14.28 5.90 1.48
C ARG A 30 -15.47 6.86 1.35
N THR A 31 -16.52 6.46 0.64
CA THR A 31 -17.72 7.27 0.41
C THR A 31 -18.61 7.36 1.65
N GLU A 32 -18.79 6.25 2.37
CA GLU A 32 -19.66 6.20 3.55
C GLU A 32 -19.11 7.01 4.73
N ASN A 33 -17.84 7.41 4.68
CA ASN A 33 -17.17 8.29 5.65
C ASN A 33 -17.62 7.96 7.09
N PRO A 34 -17.34 6.72 7.57
CA PRO A 34 -17.98 6.17 8.76
C PRO A 34 -17.77 7.14 9.93
N ARG A 35 -18.86 7.64 10.51
CA ARG A 35 -18.74 8.62 11.60
C ARG A 35 -18.15 7.95 12.83
N ILE A 36 -17.15 8.57 13.44
CA ILE A 36 -16.74 8.27 14.81
C ILE A 36 -17.25 9.42 15.66
N ASN A 37 -18.10 9.15 16.64
CA ASN A 37 -18.70 10.17 17.52
C ASN A 37 -19.35 11.33 16.73
N ASN A 38 -20.16 11.02 15.72
CA ASN A 38 -20.84 11.99 14.84
C ASN A 38 -19.93 12.88 13.96
N ALA A 39 -18.61 12.69 13.98
CA ALA A 39 -17.67 13.37 13.08
C ALA A 39 -17.23 12.45 11.94
N ALA A 40 -17.04 13.00 10.73
CA ALA A 40 -16.40 12.32 9.61
C ALA A 40 -15.09 11.66 10.08
N ASN A 41 -14.85 10.38 9.77
CA ASN A 41 -13.60 9.73 10.13
C ASN A 41 -12.51 10.12 9.11
N PRO A 42 -11.62 11.07 9.46
CA PRO A 42 -10.66 11.59 8.50
C PRO A 42 -9.62 10.52 8.11
N ASN A 43 -9.51 9.44 8.88
CA ASN A 43 -8.45 8.47 8.72
C ASN A 43 -8.64 7.57 7.48
N HIS A 44 -9.85 7.46 6.93
CA HIS A 44 -10.10 6.73 5.68
C HIS A 44 -10.22 7.65 4.45
N ASN A 45 -10.24 8.97 4.67
CA ASN A 45 -10.54 9.96 3.62
C ASN A 45 -9.44 11.03 3.52
N PHE A 46 -8.24 10.60 3.16
CA PHE A 46 -7.14 11.49 2.75
C PHE A 46 -7.00 11.49 1.21
N PRO A 47 -6.32 12.49 0.60
CA PRO A 47 -6.17 12.59 -0.84
C PRO A 47 -5.48 11.37 -1.46
N GLU A 48 -5.91 10.99 -2.65
CA GLU A 48 -5.37 9.82 -3.35
C GLU A 48 -3.91 9.99 -3.78
N SER A 49 -3.46 11.23 -3.97
CA SER A 49 -2.06 11.56 -4.26
C SER A 49 -1.06 10.98 -3.25
N PHE A 50 -1.49 10.79 -1.99
CA PHE A 50 -0.68 10.22 -0.92
C PHE A 50 -0.31 8.76 -1.17
N ASN A 51 -1.12 8.02 -1.95
CA ASN A 51 -0.88 6.60 -2.20
C ASN A 51 0.51 6.37 -2.80
N SER A 52 0.90 7.21 -3.76
CA SER A 52 2.19 7.12 -4.43
C SER A 52 3.36 7.18 -3.43
N GLU A 53 3.22 7.99 -2.38
CA GLU A 53 4.19 8.12 -1.31
C GLU A 53 4.15 6.96 -0.32
N ILE A 54 2.97 6.48 0.03
CA ILE A 54 2.79 5.34 0.95
C ILE A 54 3.38 4.07 0.33
N PHE A 55 3.21 3.87 -0.98
CA PHE A 55 3.80 2.74 -1.70
C PHE A 55 5.32 2.80 -1.84
N LYS A 56 5.95 3.95 -1.58
CA LYS A 56 7.42 4.08 -1.44
C LYS A 56 7.88 3.79 -0.01
N GLY A 57 6.96 3.62 0.94
CA GLY A 57 7.25 3.26 2.32
C GLY A 57 7.58 1.79 2.51
N ASN A 58 7.46 1.33 3.75
CA ASN A 58 7.79 -0.04 4.14
C ASN A 58 6.71 -1.00 3.64
N LYS A 59 7.12 -2.05 2.94
CA LYS A 59 6.25 -3.16 2.52
C LYS A 59 6.46 -4.35 3.44
N THR A 60 5.38 -4.79 4.08
CA THR A 60 5.33 -6.01 4.89
C THR A 60 4.46 -7.04 4.20
N ILE A 61 5.01 -8.24 3.95
CA ILE A 61 4.23 -9.39 3.47
C ILE A 61 3.61 -10.04 4.71
N VAL A 62 2.31 -9.80 4.93
CA VAL A 62 1.57 -10.41 6.05
C VAL A 62 1.16 -11.84 5.71
N SER A 63 0.83 -12.07 4.43
CA SER A 63 0.66 -13.40 3.82
C SER A 63 0.83 -13.28 2.32
N ASP A 64 0.93 -14.40 1.60
CA ASP A 64 0.99 -14.42 0.12
C ASP A 64 -0.21 -13.73 -0.53
N LYS A 65 -1.34 -13.64 0.18
CA LYS A 65 -2.59 -13.04 -0.29
C LYS A 65 -2.79 -11.61 0.21
N TYR A 66 -1.90 -11.09 1.07
CA TYR A 66 -2.05 -9.76 1.66
C TYR A 66 -0.71 -9.11 1.99
N HIS A 67 -0.46 -7.97 1.35
CA HIS A 67 0.68 -7.11 1.64
C HIS A 67 0.21 -5.80 2.27
N LEU A 68 0.97 -5.29 3.22
CA LEU A 68 0.72 -4.02 3.88
C LEU A 68 1.86 -3.04 3.55
N TYR A 69 1.50 -1.89 2.99
CA TYR A 69 2.41 -0.77 2.81
C TYR A 69 2.17 0.23 3.94
N THR A 70 3.25 0.69 4.58
CA THR A 70 3.20 1.65 5.68
C THR A 70 4.15 2.82 5.47
N LYS A 71 3.73 4.02 5.88
CA LYS A 71 4.59 5.21 5.89
C LYS A 71 4.23 6.11 7.06
N ALA A 72 5.20 6.45 7.89
CA ALA A 72 5.02 7.44 8.94
C ALA A 72 4.70 8.81 8.33
N GLY A 73 3.87 9.60 9.02
CA GLY A 73 3.55 10.96 8.59
C GLY A 73 2.54 11.65 9.49
N THR A 74 1.94 12.72 8.97
CA THR A 74 1.01 13.57 9.73
C THR A 74 -0.26 13.81 8.93
N LEU A 75 -1.42 13.56 9.55
CA LEU A 75 -2.72 13.86 8.97
C LEU A 75 -3.49 14.82 9.89
N ASN A 76 -3.84 16.00 9.37
CA ASN A 76 -4.54 17.06 10.11
C ASN A 76 -3.87 17.38 11.46
N GLY A 77 -2.54 17.57 11.45
CA GLY A 77 -1.74 17.90 12.65
C GLY A 77 -1.51 16.75 13.63
N ARG A 78 -2.00 15.54 13.34
CA ARG A 78 -1.76 14.35 14.18
C ARG A 78 -0.71 13.47 13.54
N SER A 79 0.35 13.14 14.29
CA SER A 79 1.34 12.15 13.87
C SER A 79 0.75 10.75 13.88
N GLY A 80 1.25 9.88 13.00
CA GLY A 80 0.80 8.50 12.89
C GLY A 80 1.40 7.78 11.68
N VAL A 81 0.74 6.69 11.28
CA VAL A 81 1.18 5.82 10.19
C VAL A 81 0.07 5.72 9.15
N TYR A 82 0.39 6.03 7.90
CA TYR A 82 -0.45 5.69 6.77
C TYR A 82 -0.29 4.22 6.42
N GLU A 83 -1.41 3.57 6.12
CA GLU A 83 -1.50 2.15 5.79
C GLU A 83 -2.26 1.96 4.47
N ILE A 84 -1.70 1.15 3.57
CA ILE A 84 -2.41 0.62 2.40
C ILE A 84 -2.25 -0.89 2.36
N GLY A 85 -3.35 -1.60 2.53
CA GLY A 85 -3.41 -3.06 2.39
C GLY A 85 -3.83 -3.47 0.98
N VAL A 86 -3.08 -4.39 0.38
CA VAL A 86 -3.36 -4.89 -0.96
C VAL A 86 -3.41 -6.41 -1.03
N ARG A 87 -4.19 -6.93 -1.98
CA ARG A 87 -4.16 -8.33 -2.39
C ARG A 87 -3.47 -8.44 -3.75
N PRO A 88 -2.28 -9.04 -3.85
CA PRO A 88 -1.62 -9.23 -5.14
C PRO A 88 -2.38 -10.28 -5.98
N SER A 89 -2.37 -10.12 -7.31
CA SER A 89 -2.75 -11.18 -8.23
C SER A 89 -1.69 -12.28 -8.24
N ALA A 90 -2.06 -13.48 -8.69
CA ALA A 90 -1.10 -14.59 -8.85
C ALA A 90 0.10 -14.22 -9.74
N SER A 91 -0.12 -13.34 -10.73
CA SER A 91 0.93 -12.83 -11.63
C SER A 91 1.78 -11.70 -11.04
N GLY A 92 1.41 -11.14 -9.88
CA GLY A 92 2.03 -9.95 -9.29
C GLY A 92 1.86 -8.66 -10.09
N LYS A 93 1.22 -8.70 -11.27
CA LYS A 93 1.03 -7.54 -12.15
C LYS A 93 -0.04 -6.58 -11.66
N THR A 94 -0.95 -7.04 -10.81
CA THR A 94 -2.04 -6.24 -10.24
C THR A 94 -2.07 -6.39 -8.73
N GLU A 95 -2.28 -5.28 -8.02
CA GLU A 95 -2.55 -5.24 -6.58
C GLU A 95 -3.93 -4.61 -6.35
N VAL A 96 -4.84 -5.35 -5.72
CA VAL A 96 -6.16 -4.83 -5.34
C VAL A 96 -6.06 -4.16 -3.97
N ILE A 97 -6.27 -2.85 -3.91
CA ILE A 97 -6.34 -2.09 -2.66
C ILE A 97 -7.62 -2.46 -1.92
N THR A 98 -7.46 -2.99 -0.71
CA THR A 98 -8.55 -3.48 0.14
C THR A 98 -8.65 -2.79 1.48
N HIS A 99 -7.61 -2.03 1.84
CA HIS A 99 -7.53 -1.24 3.07
C HIS A 99 -6.78 0.04 2.80
N ARG A 100 -7.29 1.16 3.31
CA ARG A 100 -6.61 2.45 3.29
C ARG A 100 -6.98 3.22 4.54
N PHE A 101 -5.99 3.49 5.38
CA PHE A 101 -6.22 4.07 6.70
C PHE A 101 -5.03 4.90 7.18
N PHE A 102 -5.30 5.88 8.02
CA PHE A 102 -4.31 6.57 8.82
C PHE A 102 -4.48 6.16 10.28
N ASN A 103 -3.48 5.50 10.84
CA ASN A 103 -3.44 5.07 12.22
C ASN A 103 -2.74 6.15 13.07
N PRO A 104 -3.48 7.04 13.76
CA PRO A 104 -2.87 8.08 14.57
C PRO A 104 -2.11 7.48 15.75
N SER A 105 -0.93 8.02 16.05
CA SER A 105 -0.24 7.68 17.29
C SER A 105 -1.12 8.01 18.49
N LYS A 106 -1.07 7.17 19.53
CA LYS A 106 -1.69 7.51 20.82
C LYS A 106 -1.10 8.84 21.30
N ARG A 107 -1.97 9.77 21.72
CA ARG A 107 -1.56 11.02 22.36
C ARG A 107 -0.92 10.73 23.71
#